data_AF-A0A6J2TTB2-F1
#
_entry.id   AF-A0A6J2TTB2-F1
#
_cell.length_a   1.000
_cell.length_b   1.000
_cell.length_c   1.000
_cell.angle_alpha   90.00
_cell.angle_beta   90.00
_cell.angle_gamma   90.00
#
_symmetry.space_group_name_H-M   'P 1'
#
loop_
_entity.id
_entity.type
_entity.pdbx_description
1 polymer ?
#
loop_
_entity_poly.entity_id
_entity_poly.type
_entity_poly.pdbx_seq_one_letter_code
_entity_poly.pdbx_strand_id
1 'polypeptide(L)'
;MASKSHMFGTFFYGWDMLLKTIQSHLNKKADLLMALAHFLLTKHYHAYCVGIGDDKTVPEQESGSELLPELWNDDETNYELRYVSNNNVLLLLGRLTEDTLIINLLNSNTKKVSNICIEPETLVAALQGDVSTLVPKVSEIATRFRKELLDPVIKGNSSEVTTQTAALPGRSRYDYGFLFPNRNSTSDHRPPPRRGPPDYYL
;
A
#
# COMPACT_ATOMS: atom_id res chain seq x y z
N MET A 1 -6.69 -21.00 30.32
CA MET A 1 -6.54 -21.27 28.87
C MET A 1 -7.77 -20.88 28.03
N ALA A 2 -8.96 -20.67 28.61
CA ALA A 2 -10.19 -20.32 27.86
C ALA A 2 -10.23 -18.92 27.21
N SER A 3 -9.35 -17.98 27.60
CA SER A 3 -9.43 -16.59 27.14
C SER A 3 -8.87 -16.38 25.71
N LYS A 4 -7.83 -17.12 25.31
CA LYS A 4 -7.22 -16.99 23.97
C LYS A 4 -8.10 -17.59 22.86
N SER A 5 -8.74 -18.72 23.12
CA SER A 5 -9.61 -19.40 22.16
C SER A 5 -10.91 -18.65 21.90
N HIS A 6 -11.49 -18.01 22.93
CA HIS A 6 -12.71 -17.20 22.77
C HIS A 6 -12.44 -15.91 21.98
N MET A 7 -11.33 -15.22 22.27
CA MET A 7 -10.90 -14.02 21.52
C MET A 7 -10.60 -14.35 20.04
N PHE A 8 -9.96 -15.49 19.80
CA PHE A 8 -9.69 -15.98 18.44
C PHE A 8 -10.99 -16.23 17.67
N GLY A 9 -11.95 -16.94 18.27
CA GLY A 9 -13.24 -17.26 17.64
C GLY A 9 -14.08 -16.03 17.32
N THR A 10 -14.02 -14.98 18.15
CA THR A 10 -14.70 -13.70 17.85
C THR A 10 -13.98 -12.88 16.79
N PHE A 11 -12.65 -12.87 16.77
CA PHE A 11 -11.87 -12.04 15.85
C PHE A 11 -11.91 -12.58 14.40
N PHE A 12 -11.90 -13.91 14.24
CA PHE A 12 -12.02 -14.58 12.94
C PHE A 12 -13.45 -15.03 12.63
N TYR A 13 -14.45 -14.50 13.33
CA TYR A 13 -15.84 -14.81 13.03
C TYR A 13 -16.18 -14.41 11.59
N GLY A 14 -16.72 -15.36 10.82
CA GLY A 14 -17.05 -15.17 9.40
C GLY A 14 -15.91 -15.48 8.42
N TRP A 15 -14.68 -15.76 8.90
CA TRP A 15 -13.58 -16.15 8.03
C TRP A 15 -13.87 -17.45 7.27
N ASP A 16 -14.43 -18.46 7.93
CA ASP A 16 -14.79 -19.73 7.28
C ASP A 16 -15.84 -19.55 6.19
N MET A 17 -16.72 -18.54 6.31
CA MET A 17 -17.70 -18.21 5.28
C MET A 17 -17.02 -17.59 4.06
N LEU A 18 -16.08 -16.66 4.26
CA LEU A 18 -15.27 -16.11 3.18
C LEU A 18 -14.46 -17.22 2.48
N LEU A 19 -13.79 -18.09 3.25
CA LEU A 19 -13.03 -19.21 2.68
C LEU A 19 -13.90 -20.09 1.79
N LYS A 20 -15.11 -20.46 2.22
CA LYS A 20 -16.03 -21.25 1.41
C LYS A 20 -16.38 -20.60 0.07
N THR A 21 -16.44 -19.27 0.01
CA THR A 21 -16.73 -18.54 -1.23
C THR A 21 -15.55 -18.48 -2.20
N ILE A 22 -14.31 -18.61 -1.71
CA ILE A 22 -13.10 -18.47 -2.53
C ILE A 22 -12.30 -19.77 -2.68
N GLN A 23 -12.65 -20.84 -1.96
CA GLN A 23 -11.87 -22.08 -1.89
C GLN A 23 -11.61 -22.69 -3.28
N SER A 24 -12.57 -22.61 -4.20
CA SER A 24 -12.41 -23.09 -5.59
C SER A 24 -11.47 -22.22 -6.44
N HIS A 25 -11.15 -21.01 -5.99
CA HIS A 25 -10.34 -20.03 -6.69
C HIS A 25 -8.94 -19.89 -6.09
N LEU A 26 -8.65 -20.50 -4.92
CA LEU A 26 -7.32 -20.43 -4.30
C LEU A 26 -6.32 -21.31 -5.06
N ASN A 27 -5.37 -20.67 -5.73
CA ASN A 27 -4.33 -21.34 -6.53
C ASN A 27 -2.94 -21.23 -5.89
N LYS A 28 -2.70 -20.18 -5.09
CA LYS A 28 -1.38 -19.87 -4.49
C LYS A 28 -1.52 -19.39 -3.06
N LYS A 29 -0.46 -19.56 -2.26
CA LYS A 29 -0.43 -19.13 -0.85
C LYS A 29 -0.62 -17.63 -0.68
N ALA A 30 -0.17 -16.85 -1.68
CA ALA A 30 -0.40 -15.42 -1.74
C ALA A 30 -1.90 -15.06 -1.78
N ASP A 31 -2.75 -15.85 -2.44
CA ASP A 31 -4.19 -15.64 -2.48
C ASP A 31 -4.78 -15.61 -1.07
N LEU A 32 -4.36 -16.55 -0.22
CA LEU A 32 -4.87 -16.64 1.14
C LEU A 32 -4.49 -15.40 1.99
N LEU A 33 -3.31 -14.84 1.75
CA LEU A 33 -2.84 -13.62 2.43
C LEU A 33 -3.55 -12.36 1.91
N MET A 34 -3.87 -12.31 0.62
CA MET A 34 -4.71 -11.27 0.04
C MET A 34 -6.15 -11.35 0.57
N ALA A 35 -6.71 -12.56 0.68
CA ALA A 35 -8.00 -12.82 1.31
C ALA A 35 -8.01 -12.42 2.80
N LEU A 36 -6.89 -12.59 3.51
CA LEU A 36 -6.73 -12.12 4.89
C LEU A 36 -6.78 -10.59 4.97
N ALA A 37 -6.09 -9.87 4.09
CA ALA A 37 -6.23 -8.41 4.02
C ALA A 37 -7.67 -7.98 3.74
N HIS A 38 -8.32 -8.62 2.76
CA HIS A 38 -9.72 -8.36 2.41
C HIS A 38 -10.65 -8.58 3.61
N PHE A 39 -10.55 -9.72 4.29
CA PHE A 39 -11.34 -10.05 5.48
C PHE A 39 -11.20 -8.99 6.57
N LEU A 40 -9.97 -8.54 6.82
CA LEU A 40 -9.73 -7.51 7.82
C LEU A 40 -10.38 -6.18 7.40
N LEU A 41 -10.20 -5.76 6.15
CA LEU A 41 -10.82 -4.55 5.61
C LEU A 41 -12.34 -4.54 5.76
N THR A 42 -13.01 -5.63 5.38
CA THR A 42 -14.46 -5.74 5.42
C THR A 42 -14.98 -5.89 6.86
N LYS A 43 -14.44 -6.84 7.63
CA LYS A 43 -14.97 -7.18 8.97
C LYS A 43 -14.53 -6.25 10.08
N HIS A 44 -13.30 -5.72 10.03
CA HIS A 44 -12.73 -4.92 11.12
C HIS A 44 -12.68 -3.42 10.84
N TYR A 45 -12.76 -3.01 9.57
CA TYR A 45 -12.64 -1.60 9.17
C TYR A 45 -13.82 -1.09 8.33
N HIS A 46 -14.88 -1.90 8.15
CA HIS A 46 -16.10 -1.52 7.41
C HIS A 46 -15.81 -0.93 6.02
N ALA A 47 -14.82 -1.51 5.32
CA ALA A 47 -14.47 -1.17 3.96
C ALA A 47 -15.06 -2.23 3.02
N TYR A 48 -15.91 -1.80 2.09
CA TYR A 48 -16.60 -2.71 1.18
C TYR A 48 -15.89 -2.75 -0.17
N CYS A 49 -15.68 -3.94 -0.72
CA CYS A 49 -15.01 -4.11 -1.99
C CYS A 49 -15.95 -3.68 -3.12
N VAL A 50 -15.47 -2.82 -4.02
CA VAL A 50 -16.26 -2.31 -5.16
C VAL A 50 -15.77 -2.87 -6.49
N GLY A 51 -14.67 -3.63 -6.51
CA GLY A 51 -14.20 -4.32 -7.70
C GLY A 51 -12.68 -4.42 -7.80
N ILE A 52 -12.24 -4.75 -9.01
CA ILE A 52 -10.84 -4.91 -9.41
C ILE A 52 -10.32 -3.62 -10.04
N GLY A 53 -9.02 -3.38 -9.89
CA GLY A 53 -8.29 -2.30 -10.54
C GLY A 53 -7.81 -1.22 -9.57
N ASP A 54 -7.17 -0.19 -10.13
CA ASP A 54 -6.48 0.87 -9.40
C ASP A 54 -7.10 2.27 -9.56
N ASP A 55 -8.29 2.35 -10.16
CA ASP A 55 -8.97 3.63 -10.35
C ASP A 55 -9.33 4.27 -8.99
N LYS A 56 -9.00 5.55 -8.86
CA LYS A 56 -9.14 6.35 -7.64
C LYS A 56 -10.47 7.10 -7.60
N THR A 57 -11.30 6.99 -8.64
CA THR A 57 -12.63 7.60 -8.67
C THR A 57 -13.54 7.01 -7.59
N VAL A 58 -14.31 7.87 -6.93
CA VAL A 58 -15.35 7.44 -6.01
C VAL A 58 -16.54 7.01 -6.87
N PRO A 59 -16.97 5.74 -6.83
CA PRO A 59 -18.13 5.32 -7.62
C PRO A 59 -19.38 6.02 -7.12
N GLU A 60 -20.16 6.61 -8.03
CA GLU A 60 -21.35 7.41 -7.70
C GLU A 60 -22.52 6.56 -7.15
N GLN A 61 -22.53 5.25 -7.41
CA GLN A 61 -23.68 4.36 -7.14
C GLN A 61 -23.32 2.90 -6.77
N GLU A 62 -22.04 2.56 -6.57
CA GLU A 62 -21.67 1.18 -6.23
C GLU A 62 -21.83 0.92 -4.73
N SER A 63 -22.85 0.15 -4.36
CA SER A 63 -22.90 -0.52 -3.06
C SER A 63 -21.81 -1.59 -3.03
N GLY A 64 -20.71 -1.34 -2.31
CA GLY A 64 -19.65 -2.34 -2.17
C GLY A 64 -20.13 -3.64 -1.52
N SER A 65 -19.37 -4.70 -1.73
CA SER A 65 -19.63 -6.07 -1.26
C SER A 65 -18.62 -6.49 -0.18
N GLU A 66 -19.03 -7.41 0.69
CA GLU A 66 -18.11 -8.14 1.58
C GLU A 66 -17.48 -9.37 0.91
N LEU A 67 -17.89 -9.68 -0.32
CA LEU A 67 -17.32 -10.75 -1.13
C LEU A 67 -16.16 -10.22 -1.98
N LEU A 68 -15.20 -11.09 -2.27
CA LEU A 68 -14.21 -10.82 -3.29
C LEU A 68 -14.88 -10.87 -4.69
N PRO A 69 -14.48 -9.98 -5.61
CA PRO A 69 -15.02 -9.98 -6.98
C PRO A 69 -14.55 -11.21 -7.75
N GLU A 70 -15.24 -11.56 -8.83
CA GLU A 70 -14.75 -12.59 -9.75
C GLU A 70 -13.40 -12.17 -10.34
N LEU A 71 -12.49 -13.13 -10.58
CA LEU A 71 -11.17 -12.91 -11.17
C LEU A 71 -10.21 -12.04 -10.33
N TRP A 72 -10.48 -11.85 -9.03
CA TRP A 72 -9.65 -11.05 -8.12
C TRP A 72 -8.18 -11.50 -8.00
N ASN A 73 -7.90 -12.75 -8.36
CA ASN A 73 -6.59 -13.39 -8.34
C ASN A 73 -6.19 -14.01 -9.69
N ASP A 74 -6.76 -13.53 -10.80
CA ASP A 74 -6.51 -14.08 -12.15
C ASP A 74 -5.07 -13.83 -12.62
N ASP A 75 -4.46 -12.69 -12.24
CA ASP A 75 -3.04 -12.42 -12.48
C ASP A 75 -2.16 -13.21 -11.49
N GLU A 76 -1.14 -13.89 -12.01
CA GLU A 76 -0.21 -14.72 -11.23
C GLU A 76 0.64 -13.91 -10.23
N THR A 77 0.87 -12.63 -10.51
CA THR A 77 1.83 -11.78 -9.78
C THR A 77 1.22 -10.50 -9.20
N ASN A 78 0.15 -9.95 -9.79
CA ASN A 78 -0.45 -8.70 -9.37
C ASN A 78 -1.86 -8.91 -8.80
N TYR A 79 -2.23 -8.09 -7.81
CA TYR A 79 -3.57 -8.02 -7.27
C TYR A 79 -3.97 -6.57 -7.14
N GLU A 80 -5.18 -6.24 -7.57
CA GLU A 80 -5.68 -4.87 -7.54
C GLU A 80 -7.12 -4.89 -7.07
N LEU A 81 -7.35 -4.48 -5.82
CA LEU A 81 -8.68 -4.47 -5.23
C LEU A 81 -9.04 -3.07 -4.73
N ARG A 82 -10.22 -2.60 -5.13
CA ARG A 82 -10.75 -1.31 -4.76
C ARG A 82 -11.81 -1.46 -3.68
N TYR A 83 -11.77 -0.56 -2.70
CA TYR A 83 -12.72 -0.52 -1.59
C TYR A 83 -13.26 0.89 -1.37
N VAL A 84 -14.45 0.97 -0.80
CA VAL A 84 -15.04 2.22 -0.30
C VAL A 84 -15.25 2.11 1.21
N SER A 85 -14.81 3.13 1.94
CA SER A 85 -15.04 3.29 3.38
C SER A 85 -15.21 4.77 3.73
N ASN A 86 -16.34 5.13 4.35
CA ASN A 86 -16.65 6.50 4.76
C ASN A 86 -16.42 7.55 3.65
N ASN A 87 -16.91 7.28 2.43
CA ASN A 87 -16.72 8.10 1.23
C ASN A 87 -15.25 8.26 0.76
N ASN A 88 -14.34 7.41 1.24
CA ASN A 88 -12.96 7.34 0.75
C ASN A 88 -12.76 6.06 -0.07
N VAL A 89 -12.00 6.18 -1.15
CA VAL A 89 -11.54 5.04 -1.93
C VAL A 89 -10.22 4.54 -1.34
N LEU A 90 -10.15 3.25 -1.07
CA LEU A 90 -8.92 2.55 -0.69
C LEU A 90 -8.52 1.60 -1.82
N LEU A 91 -7.23 1.57 -2.14
CA LEU A 91 -6.64 0.65 -3.11
C LEU A 91 -5.72 -0.33 -2.39
N LEU A 92 -6.05 -1.62 -2.44
CA LEU A 92 -5.22 -2.70 -1.94
C LEU A 92 -4.49 -3.34 -3.13
N LEU A 93 -3.18 -3.14 -3.19
CA LEU A 93 -2.35 -3.55 -4.32
C LEU A 93 -1.34 -4.59 -3.84
N GLY A 94 -1.42 -5.81 -4.36
CA GLY A 94 -0.47 -6.88 -4.08
C GLY A 94 0.47 -7.11 -5.26
N ARG A 95 1.76 -7.34 -4.98
CA ARG A 95 2.72 -7.83 -5.96
C ARG A 95 3.53 -8.98 -5.39
N LEU A 96 3.45 -10.14 -6.02
CA LEU A 96 4.25 -11.31 -5.74
C LEU A 96 5.48 -11.29 -6.65
N THR A 97 6.66 -11.24 -6.04
CA THR A 97 7.96 -11.28 -6.73
C THR A 97 8.78 -12.39 -6.12
N GLU A 98 9.14 -13.39 -6.92
CA GLU A 98 9.83 -14.61 -6.45
C GLU A 98 9.09 -15.22 -5.26
N ASP A 99 9.64 -15.11 -4.05
CA ASP A 99 9.06 -15.67 -2.82
C ASP A 99 8.42 -14.60 -1.91
N THR A 100 8.45 -13.33 -2.31
CA THR A 100 7.97 -12.21 -1.49
C THR A 100 6.70 -11.60 -2.06
N LEU A 101 5.65 -11.56 -1.24
CA LEU A 101 4.45 -10.78 -1.47
C LEU A 101 4.57 -9.42 -0.78
N ILE A 102 4.50 -8.36 -1.59
CA ILE A 102 4.43 -6.97 -1.13
C ILE A 102 2.98 -6.51 -1.29
N ILE A 103 2.35 -6.12 -0.19
CA ILE A 103 0.98 -5.59 -0.20
C ILE A 103 1.05 -4.12 0.19
N ASN A 104 0.43 -3.27 -0.61
CA ASN A 104 0.29 -1.84 -0.36
C ASN A 104 -1.18 -1.50 -0.15
N LEU A 105 -1.45 -0.56 0.77
CA LEU A 105 -2.75 0.04 0.93
C LEU A 105 -2.62 1.54 0.74
N LEU A 106 -3.41 2.11 -0.17
CA LEU A 106 -3.45 3.55 -0.45
C LEU A 106 -4.85 4.08 -0.14
N ASN A 107 -4.93 5.20 0.58
CA ASN A 107 -6.14 5.99 0.70
C ASN A 107 -6.11 7.14 -0.31
N SER A 108 -7.03 7.12 -1.27
CA SER A 108 -7.08 8.09 -2.37
C SER A 108 -7.37 9.52 -1.93
N ASN A 109 -8.04 9.71 -0.79
CA ASN A 109 -8.33 11.03 -0.24
C ASN A 109 -7.13 11.59 0.53
N THR A 110 -6.63 10.85 1.53
CA THR A 110 -5.54 11.33 2.40
C THR A 110 -4.15 11.18 1.78
N LYS A 111 -4.05 10.46 0.65
CA LYS A 111 -2.78 10.06 -0.02
C LYS A 111 -1.83 9.26 0.88
N LYS A 112 -2.31 8.77 2.03
CA LYS A 112 -1.52 7.89 2.90
C LYS A 112 -1.34 6.53 2.24
N VAL A 113 -0.12 6.03 2.30
CA VAL A 113 0.27 4.71 1.83
C VAL A 113 0.95 3.96 2.97
N SER A 114 0.64 2.68 3.09
CA SER A 114 1.36 1.73 3.93
C SER A 114 1.70 0.49 3.10
N ASN A 115 2.62 -0.30 3.61
CA ASN A 115 2.98 -1.57 2.99
C ASN A 115 3.31 -2.63 4.05
N ILE A 116 3.23 -3.88 3.62
CA ILE A 116 3.75 -5.03 4.34
C ILE A 116 4.45 -5.96 3.35
N CYS A 117 5.62 -6.46 3.75
CA CYS A 117 6.36 -7.49 3.01
C CYS A 117 6.31 -8.81 3.80
N ILE A 118 5.89 -9.87 3.13
CA ILE A 118 5.70 -11.21 3.69
C ILE A 118 6.09 -12.28 2.67
N GLU A 119 6.47 -13.45 3.16
CA GLU A 119 6.80 -14.60 2.34
C GLU A 119 5.66 -15.64 2.46
N PRO A 120 4.81 -15.82 1.42
CA PRO A 120 3.67 -16.71 1.51
C PRO A 120 4.03 -18.15 1.88
N GLU A 121 5.15 -18.64 1.37
CA GLU A 121 5.63 -20.01 1.60
C GLU A 121 5.95 -20.30 3.07
N THR A 122 6.36 -19.29 3.84
CA THR A 122 6.70 -19.44 5.26
C THR A 122 5.51 -19.24 6.19
N LEU A 123 4.48 -18.50 5.75
CA LEU A 123 3.33 -18.13 6.57
C LEU A 123 2.12 -19.04 6.39
N VAL A 124 1.95 -19.61 5.19
CA VAL A 124 0.81 -20.46 4.83
C VAL A 124 1.31 -21.91 4.68
N ALA A 125 0.73 -22.81 5.47
CA ALA A 125 1.09 -24.22 5.47
C ALA A 125 0.35 -25.02 4.39
N ALA A 126 -0.91 -24.67 4.11
CA ALA A 126 -1.76 -25.35 3.14
C ALA A 126 -2.77 -24.38 2.52
N LEU A 127 -3.39 -24.79 1.41
CA LEU A 127 -4.45 -24.02 0.72
C LEU A 127 -5.87 -24.55 0.99
N GLN A 128 -5.98 -25.71 1.67
CA GLN A 128 -7.25 -26.33 2.02
C GLN A 128 -7.24 -26.79 3.48
N GLY A 129 -8.39 -26.67 4.14
CA GLY A 129 -8.57 -27.00 5.55
C GLY A 129 -9.08 -25.81 6.38
N ASP A 130 -9.05 -25.98 7.70
CA ASP A 130 -9.48 -24.94 8.64
C ASP A 130 -8.41 -23.87 8.82
N VAL A 131 -8.81 -22.67 9.26
CA VAL A 131 -7.93 -21.50 9.46
C VAL A 131 -6.64 -21.81 10.21
N SER A 132 -6.74 -22.58 11.30
CA SER A 132 -5.63 -22.96 12.15
C SER A 132 -4.64 -23.89 11.46
N THR A 133 -5.09 -24.65 10.47
CA THR A 133 -4.26 -25.54 9.65
C THR A 133 -3.65 -24.81 8.47
N LEU A 134 -4.39 -23.90 7.84
CA LEU A 134 -3.93 -23.10 6.71
C LEU A 134 -2.82 -22.14 7.12
N VAL A 135 -3.02 -21.44 8.24
CA VAL A 135 -2.14 -20.37 8.73
C VAL A 135 -1.89 -20.59 10.23
N PRO A 136 -0.86 -21.37 10.61
CA PRO A 136 -0.62 -21.76 12.00
C PRO A 136 -0.46 -20.58 12.98
N LYS A 137 -0.02 -19.42 12.47
CA LYS A 137 0.20 -18.18 13.24
C LYS A 137 -0.75 -17.05 12.82
N VAL A 138 -1.98 -17.38 12.40
CA VAL A 138 -2.91 -16.40 11.82
C VAL A 138 -3.18 -15.19 12.72
N SER A 139 -3.22 -15.36 14.04
CA SER A 139 -3.39 -14.24 14.99
C SER A 139 -2.23 -13.25 14.95
N GLU A 140 -0.99 -13.75 14.86
CA GLU A 140 0.22 -12.93 14.80
C GLU A 140 0.28 -12.21 13.45
N ILE A 141 -0.02 -12.94 12.38
CA ILE A 141 -0.05 -12.41 11.01
C ILE A 141 -1.15 -11.34 10.89
N ALA A 142 -2.37 -11.59 11.36
CA ALA A 142 -3.44 -10.60 11.34
C ALA A 142 -3.11 -9.36 12.19
N THR A 143 -2.46 -9.54 13.34
CA THR A 143 -1.95 -8.42 14.14
C THR A 143 -0.93 -7.60 13.36
N ARG A 144 -0.04 -8.27 12.63
CA ARG A 144 0.96 -7.62 11.77
C ARG A 144 0.30 -6.84 10.63
N PHE A 145 -0.64 -7.44 9.90
CA PHE A 145 -1.43 -6.76 8.86
C PHE A 145 -2.10 -5.51 9.41
N ARG A 146 -2.73 -5.59 10.58
CA ARG A 146 -3.37 -4.42 11.19
C ARG A 146 -2.37 -3.30 11.48
N LYS A 147 -1.24 -3.61 12.11
CA LYS A 147 -0.25 -2.60 12.53
C LYS A 147 0.55 -2.00 11.38
N GLU A 148 0.98 -2.83 10.43
CA GLU A 148 1.89 -2.41 9.35
C GLU A 148 1.12 -1.91 8.11
N LEU A 149 -0.03 -2.53 7.79
CA LEU A 149 -0.80 -2.23 6.58
C LEU A 149 -2.04 -1.36 6.87
N LEU A 150 -2.94 -1.77 7.76
CA LEU A 150 -4.28 -1.16 7.82
C LEU A 150 -4.34 0.13 8.66
N ASP A 151 -3.87 0.07 9.91
CA ASP A 151 -3.97 1.18 10.87
C ASP A 151 -3.29 2.48 10.38
N PRO A 152 -2.10 2.46 9.75
CA PRO A 152 -1.43 3.68 9.31
C PRO A 152 -2.23 4.49 8.28
N VAL A 153 -3.03 3.81 7.47
CA VAL A 153 -3.82 4.42 6.38
C VAL A 153 -5.24 4.77 6.84
N ILE A 154 -5.87 3.90 7.64
CA ILE A 154 -7.30 4.03 7.99
C ILE A 154 -7.49 4.85 9.28
N LYS A 155 -6.70 4.59 10.32
CA LYS A 155 -6.77 5.35 11.58
C LYS A 155 -5.86 6.57 11.57
N GLY A 156 -4.84 6.54 10.71
CA GLY A 156 -3.78 7.53 10.64
C GLY A 156 -2.71 7.29 11.69
N ASN A 157 -1.45 7.42 11.30
CA ASN A 157 -0.35 7.51 12.26
C ASN A 157 -0.42 8.84 13.02
N SER A 158 -0.39 8.78 14.35
CA SER A 158 -0.04 9.92 15.22
C SER A 158 1.47 10.22 15.24
N SER A 159 2.24 9.65 14.31
CA SER A 159 3.69 9.85 14.24
C SER A 159 4.05 10.35 12.84
N GLU A 160 4.23 11.66 12.74
CA GLU A 160 4.95 12.28 11.63
C GLU A 160 6.37 11.71 11.63
N VAL A 161 6.69 10.85 10.66
CA VAL A 161 8.08 10.51 10.38
C VAL A 161 8.61 11.59 9.46
N THR A 162 9.15 12.65 10.07
CA THR A 162 9.86 13.70 9.36
C THR A 162 11.22 13.17 8.97
N THR A 163 11.40 12.79 7.71
CA THR A 163 12.72 12.49 7.16
C THR A 163 13.50 13.80 7.05
N GLN A 164 14.29 14.12 8.08
CA GLN A 164 15.24 15.23 8.02
C GLN A 164 16.48 14.78 7.24
N THR A 165 16.66 15.28 6.02
CA THR A 165 17.97 15.25 5.38
C THR A 165 18.87 16.21 6.15
N ALA A 166 19.74 15.67 7.01
CA ALA A 166 20.78 16.46 7.66
C ALA A 166 21.75 16.98 6.58
N ALA A 167 21.66 18.27 6.26
CA ALA A 167 22.70 18.94 5.50
C ALA A 167 24.00 18.87 6.32
N LEU A 168 25.03 18.27 5.74
CA LEU A 168 26.35 18.17 6.37
C LEU A 168 26.87 19.56 6.73
N PRO A 169 27.35 19.79 7.97
CA PRO A 169 27.98 21.05 8.32
C PRO A 169 29.28 21.19 7.54
N GLY A 170 29.30 22.18 6.64
CA GLY A 170 30.50 22.58 5.92
C GLY A 170 31.61 22.90 6.92
N ARG A 171 32.67 22.09 6.90
CA ARG A 171 33.93 22.41 7.57
C ARG A 171 35.03 22.51 6.52
N SER A 172 35.55 23.71 6.41
CA SER A 172 36.56 24.14 5.46
C SER A 172 37.86 23.34 5.53
N ARG A 173 38.50 23.30 4.34
CA ARG A 173 39.94 23.43 4.11
C ARG A 173 40.83 22.24 4.48
N TYR A 174 41.14 21.39 3.48
CA TYR A 174 42.53 21.15 3.08
C TYR A 174 42.62 20.96 1.56
N ASP A 175 43.74 21.46 1.06
CA ASP A 175 44.10 21.87 -0.28
C ASP A 175 44.99 20.79 -0.91
N TYR A 176 44.56 20.22 -2.03
CA TYR A 176 45.45 19.60 -3.01
C TYR A 176 44.97 20.04 -4.39
N GLY A 177 45.70 21.01 -4.94
CA GLY A 177 45.37 21.71 -6.16
C GLY A 177 45.51 20.87 -7.43
N PHE A 178 44.59 21.12 -8.36
CA PHE A 178 44.85 21.13 -9.80
C PHE A 178 44.07 22.32 -10.41
N LEU A 179 44.78 23.06 -11.25
CA LEU A 179 44.44 24.40 -11.76
C LEU A 179 43.21 24.43 -12.67
N PHE A 180 42.35 25.42 -12.49
CA PHE A 180 41.70 26.14 -13.60
C PHE A 180 41.65 27.66 -13.32
N PRO A 181 41.74 28.53 -14.34
CA PRO A 181 42.15 29.92 -14.17
C PRO A 181 41.01 30.83 -13.69
N ASN A 182 41.33 31.67 -12.71
CA ASN A 182 40.49 32.72 -12.16
C ASN A 182 40.53 33.98 -13.06
N ARG A 183 39.38 34.54 -13.42
CA ARG A 183 39.24 35.93 -13.89
C ARG A 183 38.09 36.59 -13.15
N ASN A 184 38.41 37.26 -12.05
CA ASN A 184 37.62 38.39 -11.56
C ASN A 184 38.04 39.65 -12.33
N SER A 185 37.08 40.38 -12.87
CA SER A 185 37.18 41.82 -13.09
C SER A 185 35.78 42.42 -13.07
N THR A 186 35.56 43.27 -12.07
CA THR A 186 34.42 44.16 -11.87
C THR A 186 34.24 45.13 -13.03
N SER A 187 33.03 45.24 -13.59
CA SER A 187 32.52 46.48 -14.19
C SER A 187 31.00 46.39 -14.40
N ASP A 188 30.28 47.07 -13.53
CA ASP A 188 29.10 47.92 -13.79
C ASP A 188 28.58 47.90 -15.24
N HIS A 189 27.48 47.21 -15.56
CA HIS A 189 26.71 47.40 -16.80
C HIS A 189 25.20 47.19 -16.58
N ARG A 190 24.43 48.26 -16.82
CA ARG A 190 22.96 48.31 -16.91
C ARG A 190 22.38 47.25 -17.87
N PRO A 191 21.13 46.79 -17.67
CA PRO A 191 20.44 45.98 -18.67
C PRO A 191 19.99 46.82 -19.88
N PRO A 192 20.13 46.33 -21.13
CA PRO A 192 19.56 46.96 -22.31
C PRO A 192 18.05 46.65 -22.47
N PRO A 193 17.30 47.47 -23.25
CA PRO A 193 15.85 47.41 -23.33
C PRO A 193 15.33 46.24 -24.19
N ARG A 194 14.14 45.74 -23.82
CA ARG A 194 13.39 44.70 -24.55
C ARG A 194 12.94 45.21 -25.92
N ARG A 195 13.32 44.52 -27.01
CA ARG A 195 12.72 44.71 -28.34
C ARG A 195 11.46 43.86 -28.47
N GLY A 196 10.37 44.47 -28.93
CA GLY A 196 9.09 43.82 -29.23
C GLY A 196 9.15 42.96 -30.52
N PRO A 197 8.07 42.20 -30.80
CA PRO A 197 8.03 41.23 -31.89
C PRO A 197 7.87 41.90 -33.27
N PRO A 198 8.32 41.26 -34.37
CA PRO A 198 8.13 41.78 -35.72
C PRO A 198 6.74 41.43 -36.27
N ASP A 199 6.08 42.43 -36.84
CA ASP A 199 4.89 42.30 -37.68
C ASP A 199 5.26 41.67 -39.03
N TYR A 200 4.49 40.68 -39.47
CA TYR A 200 4.49 40.22 -40.85
C TYR A 200 3.17 40.64 -41.51
N TYR A 201 3.24 41.60 -42.44
CA TYR A 201 2.18 41.90 -43.40
C TYR A 201 2.64 41.52 -44.81
N LEU A 202 1.73 40.80 -45.49
CA LEU A 202 1.60 40.50 -46.93
C LEU A 202 2.63 39.57 -47.58
#